data_AF-A0A0P7ZBY2-F1
#
_entry.id   AF-A0A0P7ZBY2-F1
#
_cell.length_a   1.000
_cell.length_b   1.000
_cell.length_c   1.000
_cell.angle_alpha   90.00
_cell.angle_beta   90.00
_cell.angle_gamma   90.00
#
_symmetry.space_group_name_H-M   'P 1'
#
loop_
_entity.id
_entity.type
_entity.pdbx_description
1 polymer ?
#
loop_
_entity_poly.entity_id
_entity_poly.type
_entity_poly.pdbx_seq_one_letter_code
_entity_poly.pdbx_strand_id
1 'polypeptide(L)'
;MESISDIISKGVKPGVRRLFDMKDVIYDRKWLSKAENSELYYMYRELSLSKKDAAAMKEHGLRYDITVIPPQMLGNEFVKTAGHYHPLVPGTQITYPEIYEVLGGEATYILQKPDNEGINDVILVKAGAGDKVIIPPGYGHLTINASNKVLKMANWVARDFESIYQPIKEKGGGAYFILDKGMVKNPRYEHVPEIKPGKPANLKEIGLQKSKEMYGLVRDLKNTRIPHKTS
;
A
#
# COMPACT_ATOMS: atom_id res chain seq x y z
N MET A 1 -7.70 -10.38 24.81
CA MET A 1 -7.96 -10.86 23.43
C MET A 1 -6.69 -10.55 22.65
N GLU A 2 -6.14 -11.53 21.95
CA GLU A 2 -4.88 -11.34 21.22
C GLU A 2 -5.06 -10.32 20.10
N SER A 3 -4.15 -9.34 20.01
CA SER A 3 -4.12 -8.37 18.93
C SER A 3 -3.26 -8.87 17.78
N ILE A 4 -3.48 -8.34 16.57
CA ILE A 4 -2.63 -8.67 15.42
C ILE A 4 -1.17 -8.22 15.68
N SER A 5 -0.97 -7.17 16.50
CA SER A 5 0.37 -6.76 16.94
C SER A 5 1.07 -7.82 17.78
N ASP A 6 0.32 -8.57 18.60
CA ASP A 6 0.87 -9.66 19.40
C ASP A 6 1.32 -10.83 18.52
N ILE A 7 0.58 -11.13 17.45
CA ILE A 7 0.96 -12.20 16.49
C ILE A 7 2.31 -11.91 15.83
N ILE A 8 2.54 -10.67 15.43
CA ILE A 8 3.83 -10.26 14.86
C ILE A 8 4.96 -10.47 15.89
N SER A 9 4.71 -10.13 17.16
CA SER A 9 5.69 -10.32 18.23
C SER A 9 5.98 -11.80 18.55
N LYS A 10 5.07 -12.73 18.19
CA LYS A 10 5.19 -14.17 18.43
C LYS A 10 5.96 -14.94 17.35
N GLY A 11 6.61 -14.25 16.41
CA GLY A 11 7.61 -14.86 15.53
C GLY A 11 7.14 -15.26 14.13
N VAL A 12 6.05 -14.67 13.62
CA VAL A 12 5.74 -14.75 12.18
C VAL A 12 6.91 -14.13 11.40
N LYS A 13 7.51 -14.89 10.49
CA LYS A 13 8.62 -14.39 9.67
C LYS A 13 8.09 -13.46 8.58
N PRO A 14 8.54 -12.20 8.49
CA PRO A 14 8.15 -11.31 7.41
C PRO A 14 8.88 -11.65 6.12
N GLY A 15 8.26 -11.33 4.98
CA GLY A 15 9.00 -11.04 3.76
C GLY A 15 9.73 -9.71 3.94
N VAL A 16 11.02 -9.66 3.59
CA VAL A 16 11.83 -8.44 3.73
C VAL A 16 12.02 -7.82 2.36
N ARG A 17 11.66 -6.55 2.20
CA ARG A 17 12.09 -5.77 1.03
C ARG A 17 13.44 -5.16 1.33
N ARG A 18 14.42 -5.44 0.47
CA ARG A 18 15.75 -4.84 0.53
C ARG A 18 15.91 -3.72 -0.50
N LEU A 19 16.93 -2.89 -0.30
CA LEU A 19 17.25 -1.76 -1.16
C LEU A 19 17.41 -2.17 -2.62
N PHE A 20 18.13 -3.26 -2.89
CA PHE A 20 18.43 -3.69 -4.26
C PHE A 20 17.21 -4.29 -4.97
N ASP A 21 16.18 -4.72 -4.22
CA ASP A 21 14.88 -5.09 -4.80
C ASP A 21 14.11 -3.86 -5.33
N MET A 22 14.50 -2.66 -4.88
CA MET A 22 13.90 -1.39 -5.24
C MET A 22 14.77 -0.55 -6.17
N LYS A 23 15.89 -1.08 -6.66
CA LYS A 23 16.86 -0.33 -7.48
C LYS A 23 16.19 0.38 -8.66
N ASP A 24 15.16 -0.21 -9.27
CA ASP A 24 14.54 0.34 -10.47
C ASP A 24 13.69 1.57 -10.18
N VAL A 25 13.26 1.80 -8.92
CA VAL A 25 12.25 2.81 -8.55
C VAL A 25 12.77 3.91 -7.62
N ILE A 26 14.08 4.05 -7.45
CA ILE A 26 14.71 5.06 -6.57
C ILE A 26 15.03 6.34 -7.34
N TYR A 27 14.80 7.50 -6.73
CA TYR A 27 15.10 8.79 -7.33
C TYR A 27 16.61 9.07 -7.40
N ASP A 28 17.31 9.00 -6.27
CA ASP A 28 18.73 9.37 -6.18
C ASP A 28 19.65 8.24 -6.66
N ARG A 29 19.88 8.20 -7.98
CA ARG A 29 20.74 7.20 -8.64
C ARG A 29 22.20 7.29 -8.23
N LYS A 30 22.70 8.50 -7.90
CA LYS A 30 24.10 8.73 -7.52
C LYS A 30 24.37 8.21 -6.11
N TRP A 31 23.42 8.37 -5.20
CA TRP A 31 23.47 7.74 -3.89
C TRP A 31 23.35 6.22 -4.01
N LEU A 32 22.37 5.73 -4.79
CA LEU A 32 22.12 4.30 -4.96
C LEU A 32 23.36 3.53 -5.47
N SER A 33 24.14 4.11 -6.39
CA SER A 33 25.33 3.45 -6.94
C SER A 33 26.44 3.20 -5.92
N LYS A 34 26.35 3.77 -4.72
CA LYS A 34 27.32 3.63 -3.62
C LYS A 34 26.71 2.98 -2.38
N ALA A 35 25.40 2.71 -2.40
CA ALA A 35 24.67 2.20 -1.25
C ALA A 35 24.84 0.68 -1.13
N GLU A 36 24.90 0.19 0.10
CA GLU A 36 24.86 -1.24 0.38
C GLU A 36 23.42 -1.76 0.45
N ASN A 37 23.26 -3.06 0.23
CA ASN A 37 21.95 -3.68 0.24
C ASN A 37 21.38 -3.80 1.67
N SER A 38 20.62 -2.79 2.09
CA SER A 38 19.96 -2.72 3.39
C SER A 38 18.50 -3.19 3.35
N GLU A 39 17.93 -3.49 4.50
CA GLU A 39 16.49 -3.77 4.64
C GLU A 39 15.70 -2.45 4.67
N LEU A 40 14.57 -2.39 3.97
CA LEU A 40 13.74 -1.18 3.88
C LEU A 40 12.40 -1.34 4.58
N TYR A 41 11.73 -2.47 4.42
CA TYR A 41 10.45 -2.73 5.08
C TYR A 41 10.11 -4.21 5.14
N TYR A 42 9.17 -4.53 6.02
CA TYR A 42 8.76 -5.88 6.38
C TYR A 42 7.30 -6.10 6.04
N MET A 43 7.00 -7.21 5.37
CA MET A 43 5.65 -7.59 4.93
C MET A 43 5.25 -8.90 5.60
N TYR A 44 4.24 -8.83 6.45
CA TYR A 44 3.62 -9.98 7.11
C TYR A 44 2.34 -10.31 6.37
N ARG A 45 2.32 -11.47 5.71
CA ARG A 45 1.21 -11.88 4.83
C ARG A 45 0.31 -12.89 5.54
N GLU A 46 -0.97 -12.89 5.18
CA GLU A 46 -1.95 -13.90 5.61
C GLU A 46 -2.14 -14.01 7.13
N LEU A 47 -2.13 -12.87 7.82
CA LEU A 47 -2.29 -12.83 9.27
C LEU A 47 -3.73 -13.14 9.67
N SER A 48 -3.89 -13.93 10.74
CA SER A 48 -5.19 -14.29 11.31
C SER A 48 -5.11 -14.45 12.83
N LEU A 49 -6.11 -13.96 13.57
CA LEU A 49 -6.25 -14.12 15.02
C LEU A 49 -6.70 -15.52 15.44
N SER A 50 -7.27 -16.30 14.51
CA SER A 50 -7.71 -17.66 14.79
C SER A 50 -7.76 -18.52 13.53
N LYS A 51 -7.74 -19.85 13.70
CA LYS A 51 -7.96 -20.80 12.59
C LYS A 51 -9.31 -20.59 11.90
N LYS A 52 -10.33 -20.16 12.65
CA LYS A 52 -11.67 -19.87 12.12
C LYS A 52 -11.63 -18.65 11.20
N ASP A 53 -10.94 -17.58 11.61
CA ASP A 53 -10.76 -16.39 10.80
C ASP A 53 -9.97 -16.71 9.53
N ALA A 54 -8.90 -17.50 9.66
CA ALA A 54 -8.10 -17.96 8.52
C ALA A 54 -8.95 -18.71 7.49
N ALA A 55 -9.81 -19.62 7.95
CA ALA A 55 -10.72 -20.36 7.08
C ALA A 55 -11.74 -19.44 6.40
N ALA A 56 -12.35 -18.52 7.14
CA ALA A 56 -13.33 -17.57 6.60
C ALA A 56 -12.72 -16.64 5.54
N MET A 57 -11.52 -16.10 5.81
CA MET A 57 -10.78 -15.29 4.83
C MET A 57 -10.48 -16.08 3.56
N LYS A 58 -10.02 -17.33 3.70
CA LYS A 58 -9.72 -18.19 2.55
C LYS A 58 -10.96 -18.52 1.72
N GLU A 59 -12.08 -18.82 2.37
CA GLU A 59 -13.37 -19.09 1.73
C GLU A 59 -13.85 -17.89 0.88
N HIS A 60 -13.60 -16.67 1.35
CA HIS A 60 -13.99 -15.44 0.65
C HIS A 60 -12.91 -14.90 -0.30
N GLY A 61 -11.81 -15.64 -0.52
CA GLY A 61 -10.73 -15.20 -1.40
C GLY A 61 -10.00 -13.95 -0.91
N LEU A 62 -9.90 -13.75 0.41
CA LEU A 62 -9.27 -12.59 1.04
C LEU A 62 -8.01 -12.97 1.82
N ARG A 63 -7.15 -11.98 2.04
CA ARG A 63 -6.09 -12.04 3.05
C ARG A 63 -5.92 -10.69 3.75
N TYR A 64 -5.45 -10.76 4.99
CA TYR A 64 -5.08 -9.61 5.79
C TYR A 64 -3.57 -9.56 5.94
N ASP A 65 -2.97 -8.45 5.52
CA ASP A 65 -1.53 -8.26 5.54
C ASP A 65 -1.15 -7.07 6.43
N ILE A 66 0.08 -7.07 6.92
CA ILE A 66 0.70 -5.91 7.57
C ILE A 66 2.01 -5.57 6.88
N THR A 67 2.22 -4.27 6.69
CA THR A 67 3.52 -3.72 6.27
C THR A 67 4.07 -2.80 7.37
N VAL A 68 5.34 -3.00 7.71
CA VAL A 68 6.09 -2.17 8.67
C VAL A 68 7.24 -1.50 7.92
N ILE A 69 7.25 -0.17 7.91
CA ILE A 69 8.23 0.67 7.21
C ILE A 69 8.96 1.52 8.26
N PRO A 70 10.16 1.12 8.71
CA PRO A 70 11.02 1.98 9.52
C PRO A 70 11.34 3.30 8.82
N PRO A 71 11.63 4.39 9.57
CA PRO A 71 12.03 5.65 8.96
C PRO A 71 13.43 5.51 8.35
N GLN A 72 13.57 5.88 7.08
CA GLN A 72 14.85 5.84 6.36
C GLN A 72 14.84 6.83 5.19
N MET A 73 16.02 7.32 4.82
CA MET A 73 16.25 8.09 3.60
C MET A 73 16.98 7.23 2.55
N LEU A 74 16.52 7.29 1.32
CA LEU A 74 17.12 6.71 0.12
C LEU A 74 17.86 7.83 -0.62
N GLY A 75 19.00 8.26 -0.07
CA GLY A 75 19.67 9.50 -0.50
C GLY A 75 18.89 10.70 0.01
N ASN A 76 18.31 11.49 -0.89
CA ASN A 76 17.41 12.59 -0.56
C ASN A 76 15.91 12.24 -0.66
N GLU A 77 15.56 10.99 -0.99
CA GLU A 77 14.18 10.51 -1.10
C GLU A 77 13.73 9.80 0.19
N PHE A 78 12.51 10.04 0.66
CA PHE A 78 11.96 9.26 1.77
C PHE A 78 11.72 7.80 1.39
N VAL A 79 11.92 6.87 2.34
CA VAL A 79 11.62 5.46 2.12
C VAL A 79 10.16 5.24 1.74
N LYS A 80 9.95 4.35 0.77
CA LYS A 80 8.64 4.08 0.19
C LYS A 80 8.48 2.61 -0.18
N THR A 81 7.25 2.19 -0.44
CA THR A 81 6.97 0.93 -1.12
C THR A 81 7.35 1.03 -2.60
N ALA A 82 7.54 -0.12 -3.27
CA ALA A 82 7.93 -0.13 -4.69
C ALA A 82 6.88 0.49 -5.62
N GLY A 83 5.62 0.50 -5.17
CA GLY A 83 4.46 0.92 -5.95
C GLY A 83 3.95 -0.16 -6.89
N HIS A 84 2.64 -0.24 -7.09
CA HIS A 84 2.05 -1.13 -8.08
C HIS A 84 0.64 -0.72 -8.54
N TYR A 85 0.19 -1.33 -9.64
CA TYR A 85 -1.20 -1.33 -10.07
C TYR A 85 -1.88 -2.68 -9.76
N HIS A 86 -3.20 -2.71 -9.80
CA HIS A 86 -4.00 -3.93 -9.66
C HIS A 86 -4.52 -4.39 -11.02
N PRO A 87 -4.64 -5.72 -11.26
CA PRO A 87 -5.28 -6.23 -12.46
C PRO A 87 -6.80 -5.98 -12.42
N LEU A 88 -7.43 -6.13 -13.58
CA LEU A 88 -8.89 -6.14 -13.70
C LEU A 88 -9.50 -7.27 -12.87
N VAL A 89 -10.64 -6.99 -12.24
CA VAL A 89 -11.49 -8.04 -11.68
C VAL A 89 -12.08 -8.84 -12.85
N PRO A 90 -11.93 -10.18 -12.88
CA PRO A 90 -12.43 -11.01 -13.98
C PRO A 90 -13.90 -10.72 -14.31
N GLY A 91 -14.20 -10.52 -15.59
CA GLY A 91 -15.56 -10.21 -16.06
C GLY A 91 -16.01 -8.76 -15.84
N THR A 92 -15.11 -7.86 -15.45
CA THR A 92 -15.41 -6.43 -15.25
C THR A 92 -14.39 -5.51 -15.92
N GLN A 93 -14.72 -4.22 -15.99
CA GLN A 93 -13.83 -3.16 -16.48
C GLN A 93 -13.12 -2.40 -15.36
N ILE A 94 -13.18 -2.89 -14.11
CA ILE A 94 -12.58 -2.23 -12.95
C ILE A 94 -11.45 -3.08 -12.38
N THR A 95 -10.42 -2.45 -11.83
CA THR A 95 -9.38 -3.16 -11.09
C THR A 95 -9.82 -3.45 -9.66
N TYR A 96 -9.17 -4.40 -9.00
CA TYR A 96 -9.43 -4.67 -7.59
C TYR A 96 -9.24 -3.39 -6.75
N PRO A 97 -10.24 -3.00 -5.93
CA PRO A 97 -10.02 -2.00 -4.90
C PRO A 97 -9.18 -2.62 -3.79
N GLU A 98 -8.50 -1.77 -3.03
CA GLU A 98 -7.79 -2.17 -1.82
C GLU A 98 -8.07 -1.16 -0.71
N ILE A 99 -8.08 -1.63 0.53
CA ILE A 99 -8.22 -0.76 1.70
C ILE A 99 -7.03 -0.94 2.64
N TYR A 100 -6.44 0.19 3.01
CA TYR A 100 -5.41 0.29 4.03
C TYR A 100 -5.99 0.85 5.34
N GLU A 101 -5.38 0.45 6.44
CA GLU A 101 -5.49 1.13 7.74
C GLU A 101 -4.09 1.43 8.26
N VAL A 102 -3.87 2.66 8.71
CA VAL A 102 -2.65 3.02 9.43
C VAL A 102 -2.82 2.61 10.89
N LEU A 103 -2.06 1.61 11.33
CA LEU A 103 -2.10 1.12 12.72
C LEU A 103 -1.23 1.97 13.65
N GLY A 104 -0.17 2.58 13.12
CA GLY A 104 0.72 3.45 13.88
C GLY A 104 1.66 4.24 12.96
N GLY A 105 2.08 5.43 13.41
CA GLY A 105 2.85 6.36 12.59
C GLY A 105 1.98 7.16 11.62
N GLU A 106 2.61 7.65 10.55
CA GLU A 106 1.99 8.51 9.54
C GLU A 106 2.37 8.02 8.13
N ALA A 107 1.37 7.77 7.31
CA ALA A 107 1.53 7.37 5.91
C ALA A 107 1.25 8.57 4.99
N THR A 108 2.10 8.73 3.99
CA THR A 108 1.80 9.54 2.81
C THR A 108 1.56 8.59 1.63
N TYR A 109 0.35 8.57 1.10
CA TYR A 109 0.01 7.80 -0.10
C TYR A 109 0.06 8.70 -1.32
N ILE A 110 0.70 8.22 -2.39
CA ILE A 110 0.51 8.75 -3.74
C ILE A 110 -0.36 7.73 -4.47
N LEU A 111 -1.55 8.16 -4.88
CA LEU A 111 -2.41 7.40 -5.79
C LEU A 111 -2.26 8.01 -7.17
N GLN A 112 -2.06 7.19 -8.20
CA GLN A 112 -1.91 7.66 -9.57
C GLN A 112 -2.75 6.83 -10.52
N LYS A 113 -3.45 7.51 -11.43
CA LYS A 113 -4.21 6.87 -12.51
C LYS A 113 -3.40 6.95 -13.80
N PRO A 114 -3.06 5.81 -14.43
CA PRO A 114 -2.24 5.82 -15.62
C PRO A 114 -3.03 6.41 -16.81
N ASP A 115 -2.29 7.06 -17.71
CA ASP A 115 -2.66 7.26 -19.11
C ASP A 115 -1.64 6.51 -19.97
N ASN A 116 -1.88 6.34 -21.28
CA ASN A 116 -1.05 5.54 -22.19
C ASN A 116 0.46 5.63 -21.89
N GLU A 117 1.02 6.84 -21.91
CA GLU A 117 2.45 7.08 -21.62
C GLU A 117 2.70 8.08 -20.47
N GLY A 118 1.63 8.56 -19.85
CA GLY A 118 1.64 9.57 -18.79
C GLY A 118 0.74 9.20 -17.61
N ILE A 119 0.28 10.23 -16.90
CA ILE A 119 -0.57 10.09 -15.72
C ILE A 119 -1.75 11.03 -15.87
N ASN A 120 -2.97 10.50 -15.79
CA ASN A 120 -4.18 11.31 -15.92
C ASN A 120 -4.55 12.02 -14.60
N ASP A 121 -4.26 11.38 -13.46
CA ASP A 121 -4.64 11.90 -12.15
C ASP A 121 -3.65 11.48 -11.06
N VAL A 122 -3.37 12.39 -10.12
CA VAL A 122 -2.54 12.13 -8.93
C VAL A 122 -3.21 12.67 -7.69
N ILE A 123 -3.37 11.82 -6.68
CA ILE A 123 -3.95 12.18 -5.38
C ILE A 123 -2.93 11.90 -4.29
N LEU A 124 -2.72 12.86 -3.39
CA LEU A 124 -1.92 12.69 -2.18
C LEU A 124 -2.84 12.57 -0.97
N VAL A 125 -2.72 11.48 -0.23
CA VAL A 125 -3.45 11.27 1.03
C VAL A 125 -2.45 11.17 2.17
N LYS A 126 -2.57 12.06 3.16
CA LYS A 126 -1.90 11.89 4.46
C LYS A 126 -2.84 11.20 5.42
N ALA A 127 -2.37 10.14 6.08
CA ALA A 127 -3.15 9.33 7.00
C ALA A 127 -2.33 9.02 8.26
N GLY A 128 -2.89 9.25 9.43
CA GLY A 128 -2.29 8.89 10.72
C GLY A 128 -2.96 7.66 11.34
N ALA A 129 -2.53 7.26 12.54
CA ALA A 129 -3.09 6.10 13.23
C ALA A 129 -4.64 6.10 13.29
N GLY A 130 -5.23 4.95 12.96
CA GLY A 130 -6.67 4.70 12.83
C GLY A 130 -7.26 5.09 11.47
N ASP A 131 -6.61 5.97 10.70
CA ASP A 131 -7.13 6.40 9.41
C ASP A 131 -7.13 5.23 8.41
N LYS A 132 -8.16 5.20 7.56
CA LYS A 132 -8.29 4.23 6.48
C LYS A 132 -8.17 4.91 5.13
N VAL A 133 -7.53 4.26 4.17
CA VAL A 133 -7.35 4.79 2.81
C VAL A 133 -7.83 3.75 1.82
N ILE A 134 -8.72 4.15 0.93
CA ILE A 134 -9.21 3.30 -0.16
C ILE A 134 -8.40 3.62 -1.40
N ILE A 135 -7.86 2.59 -2.04
CA ILE A 135 -7.29 2.65 -3.38
C ILE A 135 -8.44 2.44 -4.36
N PRO A 136 -8.87 3.47 -5.10
CA PRO A 136 -9.97 3.34 -6.04
C PRO A 136 -9.57 2.46 -7.23
N PRO A 137 -10.55 1.81 -7.90
CA PRO A 137 -10.27 1.10 -9.13
C PRO A 137 -9.60 1.99 -10.20
N GLY A 138 -8.65 1.43 -10.92
CA GLY A 138 -7.83 2.09 -11.94
C GLY A 138 -6.65 2.89 -11.39
N TYR A 139 -6.50 3.03 -10.07
CA TYR A 139 -5.34 3.69 -9.48
C TYR A 139 -4.28 2.67 -9.08
N GLY A 140 -3.03 3.02 -9.36
CA GLY A 140 -1.87 2.45 -8.67
C GLY A 140 -1.55 3.28 -7.43
N HIS A 141 -0.74 2.72 -6.54
CA HIS A 141 -0.39 3.42 -5.32
C HIS A 141 1.05 3.15 -4.89
N LEU A 142 1.60 4.14 -4.18
CA LEU A 142 2.83 4.06 -3.40
C LEU A 142 2.53 4.55 -1.99
N THR A 143 3.23 3.99 -1.01
CA THR A 143 3.18 4.48 0.37
C THR A 143 4.55 4.90 0.83
N ILE A 144 4.64 6.11 1.37
CA ILE A 144 5.87 6.77 1.78
C ILE A 144 5.81 6.98 3.28
N ASN A 145 6.88 6.60 3.99
CA ASN A 145 7.10 7.02 5.37
C ASN A 145 7.96 8.28 5.36
N ALA A 146 7.30 9.44 5.38
CA ALA A 146 7.95 10.75 5.40
C ALA A 146 8.14 11.29 6.83
N SER A 147 8.18 10.41 7.83
CA SER A 147 8.30 10.76 9.26
C SER A 147 9.57 10.16 9.86
N ASN A 148 9.90 10.54 11.11
CA ASN A 148 10.97 9.95 11.90
C ASN A 148 10.49 8.77 12.78
N LYS A 149 9.28 8.25 12.57
CA LYS A 149 8.69 7.15 13.33
C LYS A 149 8.47 5.95 12.43
N VAL A 150 8.36 4.76 13.03
CA VAL A 150 7.98 3.54 12.31
C VAL A 150 6.53 3.69 11.85
N LEU A 151 6.30 3.49 10.55
CA LEU A 151 4.96 3.40 9.97
C LEU A 151 4.52 1.93 9.96
N LYS A 152 3.37 1.63 10.55
CA LYS A 152 2.72 0.32 10.52
C LYS A 152 1.35 0.47 9.87
N MET A 153 1.11 -0.31 8.84
CA MET A 153 -0.18 -0.35 8.16
C MET A 153 -0.65 -1.79 8.00
N ALA A 154 -1.96 -1.95 7.92
CA ALA A 154 -2.58 -3.18 7.47
C ALA A 154 -3.34 -2.94 6.16
N ASN A 155 -3.64 -4.01 5.45
CA ASN A 155 -4.52 -3.99 4.29
C ASN A 155 -5.36 -5.27 4.18
N TRP A 156 -6.60 -5.10 3.74
CA TRP A 156 -7.43 -6.18 3.21
C TRP A 156 -7.28 -6.21 1.69
N VAL A 157 -6.92 -7.37 1.16
CA VAL A 157 -6.66 -7.54 -0.27
C VAL A 157 -7.21 -8.87 -0.76
N ALA A 158 -7.61 -8.92 -2.03
CA ALA A 158 -7.95 -10.17 -2.68
C ALA A 158 -6.72 -11.09 -2.67
N ARG A 159 -6.96 -12.38 -2.43
CA ARG A 159 -5.93 -13.42 -2.46
C ARG A 159 -5.43 -13.68 -3.87
N ASP A 160 -6.33 -13.60 -4.85
CA ASP A 160 -6.13 -14.15 -6.19
C ASP A 160 -5.60 -13.14 -7.21
N PHE A 161 -5.15 -11.95 -6.78
CA PHE A 161 -4.51 -11.00 -7.69
C PHE A 161 -3.02 -10.84 -7.40
N GLU A 162 -2.25 -10.71 -8.49
CA GLU A 162 -0.84 -10.36 -8.45
C GLU A 162 -0.67 -8.87 -8.76
N SER A 163 0.07 -8.17 -7.91
CA SER A 163 0.41 -6.77 -8.10
C SER A 163 1.20 -6.56 -9.41
N ILE A 164 0.79 -5.60 -10.23
CA ILE A 164 1.45 -5.26 -11.49
C ILE A 164 2.50 -4.17 -11.22
N TYR A 165 3.75 -4.59 -11.01
CA TYR A 165 4.87 -3.68 -10.70
C TYR A 165 5.52 -3.05 -11.94
N GLN A 166 5.46 -3.74 -13.08
CA GLN A 166 6.28 -3.43 -14.25
C GLN A 166 6.13 -1.98 -14.76
N PRO A 167 4.92 -1.42 -14.91
CA PRO A 167 4.76 -0.05 -15.43
C PRO A 167 5.45 1.01 -14.55
N ILE A 168 5.43 0.83 -13.21
CA ILE A 168 6.10 1.75 -12.29
C ILE A 168 7.62 1.57 -12.35
N LYS A 169 8.11 0.33 -12.52
CA LYS A 169 9.54 0.05 -12.70
C LYS A 169 10.09 0.68 -13.97
N GLU A 170 9.39 0.55 -15.09
CA GLU A 170 9.78 1.14 -16.39
C GLU A 170 9.89 2.66 -16.30
N LYS A 171 8.91 3.29 -15.66
CA LYS A 171 8.90 4.75 -15.41
C LYS A 171 9.80 5.14 -14.23
N GLY A 172 10.55 4.21 -13.64
CA GLY A 172 11.56 4.49 -12.63
C GLY A 172 11.02 4.96 -11.27
N GLY A 173 9.72 4.76 -11.01
CA GLY A 173 9.02 5.25 -9.82
C GLY A 173 7.61 5.74 -10.12
N GLY A 174 6.93 6.23 -9.07
CA GLY A 174 5.61 6.85 -9.19
C GLY A 174 5.65 8.20 -9.92
N ALA A 175 4.49 8.82 -10.07
CA ALA A 175 4.30 10.11 -10.72
C ALA A 175 5.06 11.25 -10.02
N TYR A 176 5.28 11.12 -8.71
CA TYR A 176 6.03 12.05 -7.88
C TYR A 176 7.01 11.30 -6.97
N PHE A 177 8.14 11.94 -6.70
CA PHE A 177 9.09 11.54 -5.65
C PHE A 177 8.96 12.51 -4.47
N ILE A 178 8.93 11.98 -3.24
CA ILE A 178 8.89 12.77 -2.01
C ILE A 178 10.32 12.86 -1.46
N LEU A 179 10.87 14.06 -1.46
CA LEU A 179 12.24 14.35 -1.04
C LEU A 179 12.24 15.16 0.26
N ASP A 180 13.40 15.23 0.92
CA ASP A 180 13.63 16.05 2.13
C ASP A 180 13.30 17.54 1.93
N LYS A 181 13.51 18.05 0.72
CA LYS A 181 13.30 19.47 0.33
C LYS A 181 12.03 19.72 -0.46
N GLY A 182 11.12 18.75 -0.52
CA GLY A 182 9.83 18.90 -1.21
C GLY A 182 9.53 17.75 -2.17
N MET A 183 8.65 18.00 -3.12
CA MET A 183 8.18 16.99 -4.06
C MET A 183 8.58 17.35 -5.48
N VAL A 184 8.96 16.36 -6.28
CA VAL A 184 9.30 16.55 -7.70
C VAL A 184 8.50 15.58 -8.56
N LYS A 185 8.03 16.07 -9.73
CA LYS A 185 7.40 15.23 -10.75
C LYS A 185 8.44 14.26 -11.31
N ASN A 186 8.01 13.05 -11.64
CA ASN A 186 8.86 12.08 -12.29
C ASN A 186 8.94 12.39 -13.81
N PRO A 187 10.13 12.76 -14.34
CA PRO A 187 10.28 13.18 -15.72
C PRO A 187 10.20 12.04 -16.74
N ARG A 188 10.08 10.78 -16.29
CA ARG A 188 9.95 9.61 -17.19
C ARG A 188 8.52 9.38 -17.69
N TYR A 189 7.53 10.05 -17.12
CA TYR A 189 6.18 10.10 -17.67
C TYR A 189 6.08 11.27 -18.65
N GLU A 190 5.40 11.09 -19.78
CA GLU A 190 5.25 12.15 -20.79
C GLU A 190 4.54 13.39 -20.24
N HIS A 191 3.56 13.17 -19.35
CA HIS A 191 2.89 14.23 -18.63
C HIS A 191 2.53 13.77 -17.21
N VAL A 192 2.61 14.68 -16.26
CA VAL A 192 2.19 14.48 -14.86
C VAL A 192 1.39 15.71 -14.41
N PRO A 193 0.10 15.55 -14.01
CA PRO A 193 -0.76 16.64 -13.59
C PRO A 193 -0.34 17.13 -12.21
N GLU A 194 -0.84 18.29 -11.81
CA GLU A 194 -0.68 18.75 -10.44
C GLU A 194 -1.37 17.82 -9.45
N ILE A 195 -0.77 17.70 -8.27
CA ILE A 195 -1.25 16.79 -7.23
C ILE A 195 -2.49 17.34 -6.55
N LYS A 196 -3.52 16.49 -6.41
CA LYS A 196 -4.75 16.83 -5.71
C LYS A 196 -4.69 16.33 -4.26
N PRO A 197 -5.10 17.13 -3.26
CA PRO A 197 -5.21 16.63 -1.90
C PRO A 197 -6.40 15.67 -1.81
N GLY A 198 -6.16 14.48 -1.29
CA GLY A 198 -7.19 13.52 -0.89
C GLY A 198 -7.36 13.49 0.62
N LYS A 199 -8.39 12.78 1.08
CA LYS A 199 -8.68 12.59 2.51
C LYS A 199 -8.77 11.10 2.82
N PRO A 200 -8.41 10.66 4.04
CA PRO A 200 -8.76 9.34 4.51
C PRO A 200 -10.25 9.04 4.37
N ALA A 201 -10.56 7.78 4.08
CA ALA A 201 -11.93 7.30 3.96
C ALA A 201 -12.64 7.33 5.32
N ASN A 202 -13.90 7.74 5.30
CA ASN A 202 -14.79 7.71 6.46
C ASN A 202 -16.15 7.15 6.01
N LEU A 203 -16.26 5.82 6.00
CA LEU A 203 -17.47 5.11 5.56
C LEU A 203 -18.06 4.37 6.76
N LYS A 204 -18.65 5.14 7.68
CA LYS A 204 -19.26 4.64 8.92
C LYS A 204 -20.29 3.52 8.66
N GLU A 205 -21.06 3.64 7.57
CA GLU A 205 -22.12 2.70 7.18
C GLU A 205 -21.61 1.27 6.94
N ILE A 206 -20.35 1.11 6.51
CA ILE A 206 -19.71 -0.20 6.31
C ILE A 206 -18.65 -0.50 7.39
N GLY A 207 -18.74 0.17 8.53
CA GLY A 207 -17.87 -0.06 9.69
C GLY A 207 -16.45 0.49 9.56
N LEU A 208 -16.15 1.25 8.50
CA LEU A 208 -14.85 1.89 8.27
C LEU A 208 -14.83 3.26 8.95
N GLN A 209 -14.55 3.24 10.25
CA GLN A 209 -14.36 4.44 11.07
C GLN A 209 -13.01 4.42 11.78
N LYS A 210 -12.47 5.60 12.05
CA LYS A 210 -11.12 5.78 12.62
C LYS A 210 -10.92 5.04 13.95
N SER A 211 -11.96 4.98 14.78
CA SER A 211 -11.91 4.38 16.12
C SER A 211 -12.02 2.85 16.13
N LYS A 212 -12.18 2.19 14.98
CA LYS A 212 -12.40 0.75 14.88
C LYS A 212 -11.37 0.11 13.94
N GLU A 213 -10.63 -0.86 14.46
CA GLU A 213 -9.72 -1.67 13.64
C GLU A 213 -10.49 -2.44 12.57
N MET A 214 -9.97 -2.43 11.34
CA MET A 214 -10.61 -3.08 10.20
C MET A 214 -10.44 -4.59 10.20
N TYR A 215 -9.53 -5.16 11.00
CA TYR A 215 -9.42 -6.61 11.14
C TYR A 215 -10.76 -7.23 11.57
N GLY A 216 -11.53 -6.53 12.40
CA GLY A 216 -12.85 -6.97 12.85
C GLY A 216 -13.87 -7.25 11.74
N LEU A 217 -13.66 -6.72 10.52
CA LEU A 217 -14.50 -7.00 9.35
C LEU A 217 -14.51 -8.49 8.97
N VAL A 218 -13.52 -9.27 9.41
CA VAL A 218 -13.48 -10.73 9.21
C VAL A 218 -14.75 -11.44 9.72
N ARG A 219 -15.42 -10.85 10.72
CA ARG A 219 -16.65 -11.40 11.33
C ARG A 219 -17.89 -11.16 10.48
N ASP A 220 -17.84 -10.16 9.61
CA ASP A 220 -18.94 -9.71 8.77
C ASP A 220 -18.69 -10.04 7.28
N LEU A 221 -17.75 -10.96 6.96
CA LEU A 221 -17.36 -11.27 5.58
C LEU A 221 -18.52 -11.73 4.69
N LYS A 222 -19.57 -12.33 5.30
CA LYS A 222 -20.81 -12.70 4.61
C LYS A 222 -21.57 -11.49 4.03
N ASN A 223 -21.35 -10.29 4.59
CA ASN A 223 -21.98 -9.04 4.18
C ASN A 223 -21.05 -8.11 3.37
N THR A 224 -19.72 -8.27 3.48
CA THR A 224 -18.77 -7.55 2.62
C THR A 224 -18.59 -8.27 1.30
N ARG A 225 -19.40 -7.92 0.31
CA ARG A 225 -19.12 -8.24 -1.11
C ARG A 225 -18.01 -7.32 -1.61
N ILE A 226 -16.75 -7.63 -1.31
CA ILE A 226 -15.67 -7.21 -2.22
C ILE A 226 -15.88 -8.08 -3.46
N PRO A 227 -16.04 -7.50 -4.67
CA PRO A 227 -16.34 -8.27 -5.86
C PRO A 227 -15.23 -9.31 -6.10
N HIS A 228 -15.55 -10.54 -5.75
CA HIS A 228 -14.80 -11.75 -6.05
C HIS A 228 -15.74 -12.68 -6.79
N LYS A 229 -15.18 -13.34 -7.80
CA LYS A 229 -15.78 -14.32 -8.70
C LYS A 229 -17.13 -14.90 -8.22
N THR A 230 -18.20 -14.64 -8.97
CA THR A 230 -19.36 -15.54 -9.02
C THR A 230 -19.31 -16.31 -10.32
N SER A 231 -18.53 -17.39 -10.31
CA SER A 231 -18.62 -18.58 -11.17
C SER A 231 -17.40 -19.46 -10.94
#